data_AF-A0A317H986-F1
#
_entry.id   AF-A0A317H986-F1
#
_cell.length_a   1.000
_cell.length_b   1.000
_cell.length_c   1.000
_cell.angle_alpha   90.00
_cell.angle_beta   90.00
_cell.angle_gamma   90.00
#
_symmetry.space_group_name_H-M   'P 1'
#
loop_
_entity.id
_entity.type
_entity.pdbx_description
1 polymer ?
#
loop_
_entity_poly.entity_id
_entity_poly.type
_entity_poly.pdbx_seq_one_letter_code
_entity_poly.pdbx_strand_id
1 'polypeptide(L)' 'MPSVSKAQQHFMGMEYAKKKAGKKTDVKMTKQQLKDFASTKTKGLPARASTKKRRS' A
#
# COMPACT_ATOMS: atom_id res chain seq x y z
N MET A 1 9.29 3.94 -0.56
CA MET A 1 8.98 2.60 -0.01
C MET A 1 8.17 1.84 -1.04
N PRO A 2 8.67 0.74 -1.61
CA PRO A 2 7.88 -0.14 -2.47
C PRO A 2 6.86 -0.94 -1.66
N SER A 3 5.72 -1.32 -2.26
CA SER A 3 4.79 -2.26 -1.63
C SER A 3 5.48 -3.60 -1.39
N VAL A 4 5.19 -4.28 -0.28
CA VAL A 4 5.73 -5.62 0.00
C VAL A 4 4.76 -6.74 -0.40
N SER A 5 3.54 -6.39 -0.81
CA SER A 5 2.55 -7.36 -1.30
C SER A 5 1.46 -6.73 -2.18
N LYS A 6 0.76 -7.58 -2.95
CA LYS A 6 -0.43 -7.16 -3.70
C LYS A 6 -1.54 -6.66 -2.79
N ALA A 7 -1.79 -7.33 -1.66
CA ALA A 7 -2.80 -6.92 -0.69
C ALA A 7 -2.55 -5.51 -0.12
N GLN A 8 -1.29 -5.20 0.22
CA GLN A 8 -0.93 -3.88 0.71
C GLN A 8 -1.09 -2.80 -0.37
N GLN A 9 -0.78 -3.12 -1.62
CA GLN A 9 -0.97 -2.19 -2.74
C GLN A 9 -2.46 -1.88 -2.97
N HIS A 10 -3.32 -2.90 -2.92
CA HIS A 10 -4.77 -2.71 -3.00
C HIS A 10 -5.30 -1.85 -1.84
N PHE A 11 -4.88 -2.13 -0.61
CA PHE A 11 -5.24 -1.34 0.56
C PHE A 11 -4.85 0.13 0.41
N MET A 12 -3.61 0.41 -0.01
CA MET A 12 -3.14 1.78 -0.23
C MET A 12 -3.88 2.47 -1.40
N GLY A 13 -4.26 1.73 -2.44
CA GLY A 13 -5.13 2.24 -3.51
C GLY A 13 -6.52 2.66 -3.01
N MET A 14 -7.11 1.88 -2.09
CA MET A 14 -8.38 2.24 -1.45
C MET A 14 -8.23 3.47 -0.56
N GLU A 15 -7.16 3.56 0.23
CA GLU A 15 -6.86 4.73 1.06
C GLU A 15 -6.66 5.99 0.20
N TYR A 16 -5.99 5.87 -0.96
CA TYR A 16 -5.89 6.95 -1.93
C TYR A 16 -7.27 7.43 -2.41
N ALA A 17 -8.16 6.49 -2.76
CA ALA A 17 -9.52 6.81 -3.19
C ALA A 17 -10.33 7.50 -2.07
N LYS A 18 -10.25 7.01 -0.82
CA LYS A 18 -10.85 7.67 0.36
C LYS A 18 -10.33 9.10 0.52
N LYS A 19 -9.00 9.29 0.47
CA LYS A 19 -8.37 10.61 0.60
C LYS A 19 -8.79 11.55 -0.54
N LYS A 20 -8.89 11.04 -1.77
CA LYS A 20 -9.34 11.80 -2.94
C LYS A 20 -10.80 12.24 -2.79
N ALA A 21 -11.64 11.44 -2.14
CA ALA A 21 -13.02 11.76 -1.81
C ALA A 21 -13.18 12.63 -0.55
N GLY A 22 -12.09 13.13 0.04
CA GLY A 22 -12.13 13.95 1.27
C GLY A 22 -12.47 13.16 2.54
N LYS A 23 -12.47 11.82 2.49
CA LYS A 23 -12.73 10.96 3.64
C LYS A 23 -11.47 10.80 4.49
N LYS A 24 -11.67 10.50 5.78
CA LYS A 24 -10.58 10.12 6.69
C LYS A 24 -9.96 8.80 6.22
N THR A 25 -8.64 8.73 6.26
CA THR A 25 -7.83 7.56 5.96
C THR A 25 -7.32 6.94 7.24
N ASP A 26 -7.15 5.63 7.25
CA ASP A 26 -6.61 4.89 8.40
C ASP A 26 -5.07 4.99 8.45
N VAL A 27 -4.47 5.52 7.38
CA VAL A 27 -3.04 5.76 7.25
C VAL A 27 -2.71 7.25 7.38
N LYS A 28 -1.60 7.54 8.09
CA LYS A 28 -1.00 8.87 8.22
C LYS A 28 -0.10 9.25 7.02
N MET A 29 -0.50 8.85 5.81
CA MET A 29 0.27 9.10 4.59
C MET A 29 -0.32 10.27 3.81
N THR A 30 0.53 11.01 3.10
CA THR A 30 0.07 12.07 2.19
C THR A 30 -0.58 11.47 0.95
N LYS A 31 -1.40 12.27 0.25
CA LYS A 31 -2.05 11.86 -1.00
C LYS A 31 -1.04 11.41 -2.06
N GLN A 32 0.13 12.03 -2.08
CA GLN A 32 1.20 11.73 -3.03
C GLN A 32 1.88 10.40 -2.69
N GLN A 33 2.20 10.17 -1.42
CA GLN A 33 2.74 8.88 -0.97
C GLN A 33 1.78 7.72 -1.26
N LEU A 34 0.47 7.92 -1.09
CA LEU A 34 -0.55 6.93 -1.43
C LEU A 34 -0.63 6.65 -2.93
N LYS A 35 -0.54 7.69 -3.77
CA LYS A 35 -0.51 7.57 -5.23
C LYS A 35 0.73 6.80 -5.69
N ASP A 36 1.89 7.13 -5.15
CA ASP A 36 3.15 6.48 -5.48
C ASP A 36 3.11 5.00 -5.08
N PHE A 37 2.54 4.70 -3.91
CA PHE A 37 2.35 3.32 -3.45
C PHE A 37 1.41 2.52 -4.38
N ALA A 38 0.27 3.09 -4.75
CA ALA A 38 -0.68 2.46 -5.66
C ALA A 38 -0.08 2.24 -7.07
N SER A 39 0.86 3.10 -7.47
CA SER A 39 1.51 3.07 -8.78
C SER A 39 2.73 2.13 -8.85
N THR A 40 3.17 1.53 -7.73
CA THR A 40 4.30 0.58 -7.75
C THR A 40 3.96 -0.65 -8.60
N LYS A 41 4.91 -1.12 -9.43
CA LYS A 41 4.70 -2.26 -10.34
C LYS A 41 4.37 -3.52 -9.52
N THR A 42 3.21 -4.13 -9.77
CA THR A 42 2.71 -5.38 -9.15
C THR A 42 3.47 -6.65 -9.58
N LYS A 43 4.28 -6.56 -10.64
CA LYS A 43 4.94 -7.70 -11.28
C LYS A 43 6.02 -8.27 -10.35
N GLY A 44 5.83 -9.50 -9.89
CA GLY A 44 6.75 -10.18 -8.97
C GLY A 44 6.44 -9.97 -7.48
N LEU A 45 5.41 -9.20 -7.12
CA LEU A 45 5.00 -9.10 -5.71
C LEU A 45 4.23 -10.35 -5.26
N PRO A 46 4.52 -10.87 -4.05
CA PRO A 46 3.73 -11.94 -3.47
C PRO A 46 2.31 -11.44 -3.15
N ALA A 47 1.33 -12.35 -3.16
CA ALA A 47 -0.07 -12.01 -2.91
C ALA A 47 -0.26 -11.39 -1.50
N ARG A 48 0.45 -11.92 -0.51
CA ARG A 48 0.53 -11.41 0.86
C ARG A 48 2.00 -11.21 1.22
N ALA A 49 2.27 -10.26 2.12
CA ALA A 49 3.63 -10.05 2.60
C ALA A 49 4.07 -11.35 3.27
N SER A 50 5.11 -12.01 2.73
CA SER A 50 5.67 -13.17 3.39
C SER A 50 6.27 -12.66 4.71
N THR A 51 5.67 -13.04 5.82
CA THR A 51 6.28 -12.90 7.15
C THR A 51 7.51 -13.79 7.18
N LYS A 52 8.64 -13.32 6.63
CA LYS A 52 9.94 -13.90 6.93
C LYS A 52 10.18 -13.57 8.40
N LYS A 53 9.81 -14.53 9.24
CA LYS A 53 10.11 -14.64 10.67
C LYS A 53 11.61 -14.35 10.85
N ARG A 54 11.98 -13.08 11.07
CA ARG A 54 13.24 -12.73 11.75
C ARG A 54 12.99 -12.96 13.23
N ARG A 55 13.00 -14.24 13.62
CA ARG A 55 13.51 -14.61 14.94
C ARG A 55 15.01 -14.75 14.75
N SER A 56 15.76 -13.73 15.15
CA SER A 56 17.19 -13.80 15.47
C SER A 56 17.42 -12.80 16.57
#